data_AF-A0A7Y0B6Q5-F1
#
_entry.id   AF-A0A7Y0B6Q5-F1
#
_cell.length_a   1.000
_cell.length_b   1.000
_cell.length_c   1.000
_cell.angle_alpha   90.00
_cell.angle_beta   90.00
_cell.angle_gamma   90.00
#
_symmetry.space_group_name_H-M   'P 1'
#
loop_
_entity.id
_entity.type
_entity.pdbx_description
1 polymer ?
#
loop_
_entity_poly.entity_id
_entity_poly.type
_entity_poly.pdbx_seq_one_letter_code
_entity_poly.pdbx_strand_id
1 'polypeptide(L)'
;MTRRIYASDVGTYLDRGGHTTSEGPKWTAGYRVRQDSPRTVRVHHDGPDELDFLDQYARTLQARGYFVYVTRPARRRPHLRITHP
;
A
#
# COMPACT_ATOMS: atom_id res chain seq x y z
N MET A 1 -14.77 12.44 12.28
CA MET A 1 -13.39 12.92 12.54
C MET A 1 -12.43 11.91 11.95
N THR A 2 -11.72 12.24 10.88
CA THR A 2 -10.83 11.31 10.19
C THR A 2 -9.62 11.01 11.07
N ARG A 3 -9.47 9.74 11.50
CA ARG A 3 -8.34 9.28 12.33
C ARG A 3 -7.02 9.37 11.55
N ARG A 4 -5.93 9.58 12.28
CA ARG A 4 -4.57 9.49 11.72
C ARG A 4 -4.32 8.05 11.27
N ILE A 5 -3.62 7.86 10.16
CA ILE A 5 -3.19 6.55 9.65
C ILE A 5 -1.66 6.54 9.55
N TYR A 6 -1.05 5.47 10.02
CA TYR A 6 0.40 5.29 9.97
C TYR A 6 0.79 4.29 8.89
N ALA A 7 1.86 4.60 8.15
CA ALA A 7 2.46 3.70 7.18
C ALA A 7 2.88 2.36 7.81
N SER A 8 3.37 2.38 9.05
CA SER A 8 3.72 1.17 9.80
C SER A 8 2.53 0.24 10.02
N ASP A 9 1.35 0.79 10.29
CA ASP A 9 0.13 0.00 10.51
C ASP A 9 -0.28 -0.67 9.19
N VAL A 10 -0.29 0.08 8.10
CA VAL A 10 -0.56 -0.44 6.75
C VAL A 10 0.43 -1.55 6.38
N GLY A 11 1.73 -1.35 6.63
CA GLY A 11 2.74 -2.37 6.39
C GLY A 11 2.52 -3.62 7.23
N THR A 12 2.18 -3.47 8.51
CA THR A 12 1.86 -4.60 9.40
C THR A 12 0.65 -5.39 8.90
N TYR A 13 -0.36 -4.73 8.33
CA TYR A 13 -1.52 -5.43 7.79
C TYR A 13 -1.23 -6.16 6.48
N LEU A 14 -0.37 -5.61 5.63
CA LEU A 14 0.07 -6.30 4.43
C LEU A 14 0.94 -7.52 4.77
N ASP A 15 1.85 -7.39 5.73
CA ASP A 15 2.66 -8.50 6.26
C ASP A 15 1.78 -9.62 6.84
N ARG A 16 0.81 -9.28 7.70
CA ARG A 16 -0.19 -10.23 8.22
C ARG A 16 -1.08 -10.83 7.14
N GLY A 17 -1.23 -10.16 6.00
CA GLY A 17 -1.92 -10.66 4.82
C GLY A 17 -1.09 -11.61 3.96
N GLY A 18 0.16 -11.88 4.34
CA GLY A 18 1.09 -12.76 3.61
C GLY A 18 1.82 -12.07 2.46
N HIS A 19 1.78 -10.74 2.37
CA HIS A 19 2.50 -10.00 1.34
C HIS A 19 3.95 -9.76 1.78
N THR A 20 4.88 -9.75 0.83
CA THR A 20 6.30 -9.51 1.09
C THR A 20 6.63 -8.03 0.94
N THR A 21 7.36 -7.45 1.89
CA THR A 21 7.91 -6.09 1.76
C THR A 21 9.11 -6.04 0.84
N SER A 22 9.26 -4.99 0.04
CA SER A 22 10.49 -4.70 -0.72
C SER A 22 11.57 -4.04 0.13
N GLU A 23 11.25 -3.66 1.37
CA GLU A 23 12.18 -3.02 2.29
C GLU A 23 12.92 -4.09 3.10
N GLY A 24 14.17 -4.37 2.70
CA GLY A 24 15.05 -5.34 3.35
C GLY A 24 16.51 -5.18 2.93
N PRO A 25 17.43 -5.92 3.58
CA PRO A 25 18.87 -5.83 3.29
C PRO A 25 19.24 -6.34 1.89
N LYS A 26 18.39 -7.21 1.32
CA LYS A 26 18.49 -7.66 -0.06
C LYS A 26 17.24 -7.20 -0.80
N TRP A 27 17.43 -6.66 -2.00
CA TRP A 27 16.31 -6.30 -2.86
C TRP A 27 15.46 -7.54 -3.17
N THR A 28 14.15 -7.41 -2.99
CA THR A 28 13.14 -8.39 -3.37
C THR A 28 11.93 -7.67 -3.94
N ALA A 29 11.18 -8.35 -4.81
CA ALA A 29 9.91 -7.83 -5.27
C ALA A 29 8.90 -7.84 -4.13
N GLY A 30 8.09 -6.79 -3.99
CA GLY A 30 7.19 -6.66 -2.85
C GLY A 30 6.51 -5.32 -2.71
N TYR A 31 5.72 -5.15 -1.64
CA TYR A 31 5.09 -3.88 -1.34
C TYR A 31 6.09 -2.90 -0.72
N ARG A 32 5.88 -1.61 -0.99
CA ARG A 32 6.54 -0.51 -0.29
C ARG A 32 5.51 0.47 0.22
N VAL A 33 5.55 0.76 1.51
CA VAL A 33 4.61 1.68 2.14
C VAL A 33 5.29 3.01 2.42
N ARG A 34 4.65 4.11 2.06
CA ARG A 34 5.15 5.47 2.29
C ARG A 34 4.08 6.34 2.89
N GLN A 35 4.42 7.08 3.95
CA GLN A 35 3.56 8.12 4.49
C GLN A 35 3.51 9.31 3.51
N ASP A 36 2.30 9.72 3.11
CA ASP A 36 2.10 10.88 2.23
C ASP A 36 1.62 12.11 3.01
N SER A 37 0.72 11.91 3.96
CA SER A 37 0.26 12.93 4.91
C SER A 37 -0.18 12.24 6.21
N PRO A 38 -0.48 12.94 7.30
CA PRO A 38 -1.00 12.31 8.52
C PRO A 38 -2.25 11.43 8.32
N ARG A 39 -3.00 11.64 7.23
CA ARG A 39 -4.26 10.93 6.94
C ARG A 39 -4.22 10.10 5.66
N THR A 40 -3.08 10.08 4.97
CA THR A 40 -2.93 9.41 3.68
C THR A 40 -1.63 8.59 3.68
N VAL A 41 -1.76 7.32 3.29
CA VAL A 41 -0.62 6.43 3.04
C VAL A 41 -0.63 6.03 1.57
N ARG A 42 0.56 5.92 0.97
CA ARG A 42 0.74 5.37 -0.37
C ARG A 42 1.39 4.00 -0.31
N VAL A 43 0.91 3.07 -1.12
CA VAL A 43 1.54 1.76 -1.30
C VAL A 43 1.90 1.57 -2.76
N HIS A 44 3.14 1.16 -2.99
CA HIS A 44 3.67 0.78 -4.30
C HIS A 44 3.96 -0.72 -4.29
N HIS A 45 3.97 -1.34 -5.47
CA HIS A 45 4.58 -2.65 -5.66
C HIS A 45 5.92 -2.43 -6.37
N ASP A 46 7.04 -2.82 -5.79
CA ASP A 46 8.33 -2.85 -6.46
C ASP A 46 8.52 -4.22 -7.11
N GLY A 47 8.40 -4.29 -8.43
CA GLY A 47 8.46 -5.55 -9.18
C GLY A 47 7.62 -5.51 -10.46
N PRO A 48 7.62 -6.60 -11.25
CA PRO A 48 6.69 -6.77 -12.37
C PRO A 48 5.25 -6.89 -11.88
N ASP A 49 4.29 -6.86 -12.80
CA ASP A 49 2.86 -7.11 -12.51
C ASP A 49 2.28 -6.15 -11.44
N GLU A 50 2.78 -4.91 -11.42
CA GLU A 50 2.46 -3.92 -10.38
C GLU A 50 0.95 -3.79 -10.13
N LEU A 51 0.13 -3.80 -11.19
CA LEU A 51 -1.32 -3.64 -11.06
C LEU A 51 -1.99 -4.83 -10.37
N ASP A 52 -1.59 -6.05 -10.70
CA ASP A 52 -2.18 -7.26 -10.11
C ASP A 52 -1.86 -7.35 -8.62
N PHE A 53 -0.63 -7.01 -8.24
CA PHE A 53 -0.24 -6.93 -6.83
C PHE A 53 -0.90 -5.77 -6.10
N LEU A 54 -1.02 -4.59 -6.72
CA LEU A 54 -1.75 -3.46 -6.12
C LEU A 54 -3.23 -3.82 -5.89
N ASP A 55 -3.87 -4.57 -6.78
CA ASP A 55 -5.24 -5.04 -6.57
C ASP A 55 -5.34 -6.07 -5.43
N GLN A 56 -4.37 -6.96 -5.27
CA GLN A 56 -4.29 -7.88 -4.12
C GLN A 56 -4.09 -7.15 -2.79
N TYR A 57 -3.20 -6.17 -2.75
CA TYR A 57 -2.98 -5.32 -1.58
C TYR A 57 -4.24 -4.51 -1.25
N ALA A 58 -4.94 -4.01 -2.27
CA ALA A 58 -6.18 -3.26 -2.09
C ALA A 58 -7.26 -4.12 -1.45
N ARG A 59 -7.48 -5.35 -1.94
CA ARG A 59 -8.45 -6.29 -1.34
C ARG A 59 -8.13 -6.57 0.14
N THR A 60 -6.85 -6.80 0.44
CA THR A 60 -6.39 -7.07 1.82
C THR A 60 -6.67 -5.89 2.75
N LEU A 61 -6.37 -4.67 2.31
CA LEU A 61 -6.56 -3.45 3.10
C LEU A 61 -8.03 -3.04 3.20
N GLN A 62 -8.82 -3.24 2.14
CA GLN A 62 -10.27 -3.03 2.15
C GLN A 62 -10.98 -3.97 3.11
N ALA A 63 -10.57 -5.26 3.16
CA ALA A 63 -11.09 -6.22 4.13
C ALA A 63 -10.83 -5.80 5.59
N ARG A 64 -9.83 -4.94 5.80
CA ARG A 64 -9.52 -4.35 7.11
C ARG A 64 -10.30 -3.07 7.43
N GLY A 65 -11.09 -2.56 6.48
CA GLY A 65 -11.92 -1.37 6.63
C GLY A 65 -11.27 -0.06 6.18
N TYR A 66 -10.12 -0.11 5.49
CA TYR A 66 -9.54 1.09 4.88
C TYR A 66 -10.26 1.47 3.58
N PHE A 67 -10.33 2.77 3.31
CA PHE A 67 -10.65 3.26 1.97
C PHE A 67 -9.38 3.25 1.12
N VAL A 68 -9.41 2.51 0.03
CA VAL A 68 -8.25 2.27 -0.84
C VAL A 68 -8.61 2.64 -2.27
N TYR A 69 -7.80 3.48 -2.89
CA TYR A 69 -7.98 3.94 -4.27
C TYR A 69 -6.73 3.63 -5.09
N VAL A 70 -6.89 2.91 -6.19
CA VAL A 70 -5.81 2.73 -7.16
C VAL A 70 -5.63 4.04 -7.92
N THR A 71 -4.46 4.65 -7.79
CA THR A 71 -4.11 5.89 -8.48
C THR A 71 -3.12 5.57 -9.61
N ARG A 72 -3.45 6.00 -10.83
CA ARG A 72 -2.63 5.81 -12.05
C ARG A 72 -2.32 7.17 -12.67
N PRO A 73 -1.34 7.93 -12.13
CA PRO A 73 -1.01 9.23 -12.68
C PRO A 73 -0.33 9.06 -14.05
N ALA A 74 -0.63 9.96 -14.99
CA ALA A 74 0.05 9.98 -16.28
C ALA A 74 1.58 10.08 -16.09
N ARG A 75 2.34 9.20 -16.73
CA ARG A 75 3.82 9.13 -16.67
C ARG A 75 4.42 8.83 -15.28
N ARG A 76 3.64 8.28 -14.34
CA ARG A 76 4.14 7.85 -13.02
C ARG A 76 3.72 6.42 -12.72
N ARG A 77 4.45 5.79 -11.81
CA ARG A 77 4.13 4.45 -11.31
C ARG A 77 2.75 4.44 -10.64
N PRO A 78 1.92 3.41 -10.88
CA PRO A 78 0.68 3.22 -10.16
C PRO A 78 0.96 3.03 -8.67
N HIS A 79 0.00 3.43 -7.85
CA HIS A 79 0.07 3.25 -6.40
C HIS A 79 -1.31 3.21 -5.79
N LEU A 80 -1.43 2.58 -4.63
CA LEU A 80 -2.62 2.71 -3.80
C LEU A 80 -2.53 3.98 -2.98
N ARG A 81 -3.63 4.72 -2.92
CA ARG A 81 -3.86 5.77 -1.94
C ARG A 81 -4.82 5.22 -0.88
N ILE A 82 -4.36 5.20 0.36
CA ILE A 82 -5.07 4.63 1.50
C ILE A 82 -5.47 5.76 2.44
N THR A 83 -6.73 5.78 2.82
CA THR A 83 -7.32 6.70 3.79
C THR A 83 -8.18 5.92 4.78
N HIS A 84 -8.40 6.51 5.96
CA HIS A 84 -9.34 5.97 6.93
C HIS A 84 -10.68 6.72 6.81
N PRO A 85 -11.84 6.07 7.06
CA PRO A 85 -13.12 6.76 7.27
C PRO A 85 -13.06 7.84 8.37
#